data_AF-A0A1T5MBK9-F1
#
_entry.id   AF-A0A1T5MBK9-F1
#
_cell.length_a   1.000
_cell.length_b   1.000
_cell.length_c   1.000
_cell.angle_alpha   90.00
_cell.angle_beta   90.00
_cell.angle_gamma   90.00
#
_symmetry.space_group_name_H-M   'P 1'
#
loop_
_entity.id
_entity.type
_entity.pdbx_description
1 polymer ?
#
loop_
_entity_poly.entity_id
_entity_poly.type
_entity_poly.pdbx_seq_one_letter_code
_entity_poly.pdbx_strand_id
1 'polypeptide(L)'
;MKLEDLPKKEIFSVPEGYFEKLPGIIQARVAEQQRQPESRPVLKYTFQYALPVVALIMVGIFWFNNRAGQATTESMLAEIQTEDLIAYLDDTEMSTDELLDHASLDASDVDEIENEVYGFDLDDETLDIITDEIDLNNL
;
A
#
# COMPACT_ATOMS: atom_id res chain seq x y z
N MET A 1 70.57 -46.32 15.13
CA MET A 1 71.55 -45.29 14.73
C MET A 1 71.17 -44.02 15.49
N LYS A 2 72.06 -43.48 16.32
CA LYS A 2 71.78 -42.30 17.15
C LYS A 2 72.03 -41.03 16.30
N LEU A 3 71.18 -40.01 16.46
CA LEU A 3 71.22 -38.76 15.68
C LEU A 3 72.49 -37.91 15.89
N GLU A 4 73.33 -38.32 16.83
CA GLU A 4 74.56 -37.66 17.28
C GLU A 4 75.76 -37.91 16.35
N ASP A 5 75.69 -38.91 15.46
CA ASP A 5 76.78 -39.30 14.53
C ASP A 5 76.67 -38.68 13.12
N LEU A 6 75.69 -37.79 12.86
CA LEU A 6 75.61 -37.08 11.58
C LEU A 6 76.63 -35.92 11.55
N PRO A 7 77.45 -35.78 10.49
CA PRO A 7 78.37 -34.65 10.36
C PRO A 7 77.56 -33.37 10.32
N LYS A 8 77.72 -32.51 11.33
CA LYS A 8 77.14 -31.17 11.39
C LYS A 8 77.83 -30.29 10.33
N LYS A 9 77.45 -30.48 9.07
CA LYS A 9 77.87 -29.64 7.96
C LYS A 9 77.01 -28.39 8.00
N GLU A 10 77.64 -27.23 8.21
CA GLU A 10 76.99 -25.93 8.05
C GLU A 10 76.68 -25.74 6.56
N ILE A 11 75.52 -26.24 6.14
CA ILE A 11 75.03 -26.15 4.76
C ILE A 11 74.53 -24.75 4.38
N PHE A 12 74.46 -23.83 5.35
CA PHE A 12 73.97 -22.48 5.15
C PHE A 12 75.12 -21.49 5.38
N SER A 13 75.68 -20.95 4.30
CA SER A 13 76.55 -19.78 4.36
C SER A 13 75.72 -18.54 4.10
N VAL A 14 75.71 -17.59 5.04
CA VAL A 14 75.09 -16.28 4.81
C VAL A 14 76.08 -15.32 4.14
N PRO A 15 75.61 -14.47 3.20
CA PRO A 15 76.43 -13.41 2.65
C PRO A 15 76.85 -12.39 3.71
N GLU A 16 77.99 -11.75 3.49
CA GLU A 16 78.50 -10.69 4.37
C GLU A 16 77.49 -9.53 4.49
N GLY A 17 77.21 -9.11 5.73
CA GLY A 17 76.27 -8.03 6.02
C GLY A 17 74.79 -8.37 5.81
N TYR A 18 74.43 -9.66 5.62
CA TYR A 18 73.03 -10.09 5.49
C TYR A 18 72.18 -9.65 6.70
N PHE A 19 72.66 -9.95 7.91
CA PHE A 19 71.94 -9.61 9.14
C PHE A 19 71.94 -8.12 9.46
N GLU A 20 72.90 -7.35 8.95
CA GLU A 20 72.92 -5.88 9.09
C GLU A 20 71.86 -5.20 8.22
N LYS A 21 71.62 -5.73 7.02
CA LYS A 21 70.63 -5.18 6.07
C LYS A 21 69.21 -5.70 6.32
N LEU A 22 69.08 -6.88 6.92
CA LEU A 22 67.81 -7.57 7.13
C LEU A 22 66.77 -6.72 7.90
N PRO A 23 67.09 -6.03 9.01
CA PRO A 23 66.11 -5.21 9.72
C PRO A 23 65.49 -4.11 8.85
N GLY A 24 66.30 -3.44 8.03
CA GLY A 24 65.83 -2.39 7.12
C GLY A 24 64.92 -2.95 6.02
N ILE A 25 65.25 -4.13 5.47
CA ILE A 25 64.44 -4.81 4.46
C ILE A 25 63.07 -5.21 5.03
N ILE A 26 63.04 -5.77 6.25
CA ILE A 26 61.79 -6.17 6.91
C ILE A 26 60.93 -4.95 7.21
N GLN A 27 61.51 -3.88 7.77
CA GLN A 27 60.78 -2.65 8.06
C GLN A 27 60.18 -2.01 6.80
N ALA A 28 60.94 -1.96 5.69
CA ALA A 28 60.45 -1.45 4.42
C ALA A 28 59.26 -2.27 3.90
N ARG A 29 59.36 -3.60 3.95
CA ARG A 29 58.28 -4.51 3.52
C ARG A 29 57.03 -4.38 4.39
N VAL A 30 57.17 -4.29 5.71
CA VAL A 30 56.03 -4.11 6.63
C VAL A 30 55.36 -2.75 6.42
N ALA A 31 56.14 -1.68 6.25
CA ALA A 31 55.61 -0.34 5.98
C ALA A 31 54.89 -0.24 4.63
N GLU A 32 55.36 -0.94 3.60
CA GLU A 32 54.70 -1.03 2.30
C GLU A 32 53.39 -1.83 2.38
N GLN A 33 53.39 -2.91 3.16
CA GLN A 33 52.23 -3.76 3.36
C GLN A 33 51.12 -3.08 4.19
N GLN A 34 51.46 -2.15 5.09
CA GLN A 34 50.51 -1.32 5.83
C GLN A 34 49.92 -0.17 4.98
N ARG A 35 50.58 0.22 3.89
CA ARG A 35 50.16 1.34 3.02
C ARG A 35 49.29 0.92 1.84
N GLN A 36 49.00 -0.35 1.70
CA GLN A 36 48.02 -0.82 0.73
C GLN A 36 46.71 -1.07 1.45
N PRO A 37 45.82 -0.06 1.60
CA PRO A 37 44.42 -0.39 1.68
C PRO A 37 44.09 -1.05 0.34
N GLU A 38 44.02 -2.39 0.32
CA GLU A 38 43.35 -3.09 -0.77
C GLU A 38 41.87 -2.68 -0.71
N SER A 39 41.56 -1.47 -1.17
CA SER A 39 40.21 -1.04 -1.47
C SER A 39 39.81 -1.79 -2.73
N ARG A 40 39.47 -3.06 -2.57
CA ARG A 40 38.76 -3.81 -3.60
C ARG A 40 37.40 -3.14 -3.73
N PRO A 41 37.05 -2.55 -4.89
CA PRO A 41 35.72 -2.02 -5.09
C PRO A 41 34.76 -3.20 -5.28
N VAL A 42 34.33 -3.82 -4.18
CA VAL A 42 33.31 -4.87 -4.15
C VAL A 42 31.92 -4.34 -4.51
N LEU A 43 31.78 -3.02 -4.70
CA LEU A 43 30.52 -2.34 -5.00
C LEU A 43 30.11 -2.32 -6.47
N LYS A 44 30.85 -2.95 -7.40
CA LYS A 44 30.55 -2.85 -8.84
C LYS A 44 29.58 -3.92 -9.38
N TYR A 45 29.29 -4.97 -8.62
CA TYR A 45 28.51 -6.12 -9.13
C TYR A 45 27.12 -6.32 -8.50
N THR A 46 26.72 -5.52 -7.51
CA THR A 46 25.36 -5.59 -6.93
C THR A 46 24.35 -4.67 -7.63
N PHE A 47 24.77 -3.79 -8.54
CA PHE A 47 23.86 -2.82 -9.17
C PHE A 47 23.33 -3.24 -10.55
N GLN A 48 23.81 -4.33 -11.15
CA GLN A 48 23.37 -4.74 -12.49
C GLN A 48 21.96 -5.35 -12.54
N TYR A 49 21.43 -5.81 -11.40
CA TYR A 49 20.07 -6.36 -11.30
C TYR A 49 19.05 -5.39 -10.70
N ALA A 50 19.49 -4.22 -10.20
CA ALA A 50 18.57 -3.24 -9.63
C ALA A 50 17.65 -2.63 -10.70
N LEU A 51 18.16 -2.37 -11.90
CA LEU A 51 17.41 -1.69 -12.95
C LEU A 51 16.18 -2.48 -13.47
N PRO A 52 16.29 -3.78 -13.83
CA PRO A 52 15.10 -4.55 -14.24
C PRO A 52 14.13 -4.81 -13.09
N VAL A 53 14.62 -5.01 -11.86
CA VAL A 53 13.75 -5.22 -10.68
C VAL A 53 12.97 -3.96 -10.33
N VAL A 54 13.62 -2.79 -10.35
CA VAL A 54 12.96 -1.50 -10.12
C VAL A 54 11.96 -1.20 -11.25
N ALA A 55 12.26 -1.54 -12.50
CA ALA A 55 11.33 -1.40 -13.61
C ALA A 55 10.08 -2.29 -13.44
N LEU A 56 10.24 -3.55 -13.01
CA LEU A 56 9.11 -4.44 -12.72
C LEU A 56 8.26 -3.95 -11.54
N ILE A 57 8.89 -3.41 -10.50
CA ILE A 57 8.19 -2.81 -9.36
C ILE A 57 7.42 -1.56 -9.80
N MET A 58 8.04 -0.67 -10.60
CA MET A 58 7.38 0.51 -11.18
C MET A 58 6.16 0.12 -12.03
N VAL A 59 6.29 -0.88 -12.90
CA VAL A 59 5.19 -1.38 -13.73
C VAL A 59 4.10 -2.01 -12.87
N GLY A 60 4.47 -2.78 -11.84
CA GLY A 60 3.54 -3.36 -10.88
C GLY A 60 2.76 -2.30 -10.10
N ILE A 61 3.44 -1.27 -9.60
CA ILE A 61 2.80 -0.14 -8.91
C ILE A 61 1.90 0.65 -9.87
N PHE A 62 2.37 0.95 -11.08
CA PHE A 62 1.58 1.65 -12.09
C PHE A 62 0.31 0.87 -12.45
N TRP A 63 0.42 -0.45 -12.64
CA TRP A 63 -0.71 -1.31 -12.95
C TRP A 63 -1.67 -1.44 -11.76
N PHE A 64 -1.15 -1.58 -10.54
CA PHE A 64 -1.97 -1.66 -9.31
C PHE A 64 -2.70 -0.34 -9.03
N ASN A 65 -2.03 0.80 -9.23
CA ASN A 65 -2.62 2.13 -9.02
C ASN A 65 -3.66 2.46 -10.10
N ASN A 66 -3.42 2.04 -11.35
CA ASN A 66 -4.43 2.15 -12.42
C ASN A 66 -5.64 1.24 -12.17
N ARG A 67 -5.46 0.13 -11.42
CA ARG A 67 -6.57 -0.74 -10.99
C ARG A 67 -7.30 -0.20 -9.76
N ALA A 68 -6.60 0.48 -8.86
CA ALA A 68 -7.16 1.15 -7.68
C ALA A 68 -8.01 2.38 -8.05
N GLY A 69 -7.91 2.86 -9.29
CA GLY A 69 -8.80 3.88 -9.87
C GLY A 69 -10.11 3.35 -10.46
N GLN A 70 -10.45 2.05 -10.28
CA GLN A 70 -11.83 1.62 -10.49
C GLN A 70 -12.69 2.27 -9.41
N ALA A 71 -13.27 3.41 -9.76
CA ALA A 71 -14.37 4.02 -9.03
C ALA A 71 -15.36 2.90 -8.68
N THR A 72 -15.52 2.65 -7.40
CA THR A 72 -16.53 1.71 -6.93
C THR A 72 -17.88 2.20 -7.45
N THR A 73 -18.78 1.28 -7.79
CA THR A 73 -20.14 1.63 -8.23
C THR A 73 -20.80 2.63 -7.26
N GLU A 74 -20.48 2.50 -5.97
CA GLU A 74 -20.87 3.42 -4.90
C GLU A 74 -20.33 4.84 -5.09
N SER A 75 -19.06 5.01 -5.50
CA SER A 75 -18.48 6.33 -5.78
C SER A 75 -19.11 6.98 -7.02
N MET A 76 -19.50 6.18 -8.00
CA MET A 76 -20.18 6.66 -9.21
C MET A 76 -21.64 7.05 -8.91
N LEU A 77 -22.32 6.31 -8.02
CA LEU A 77 -23.67 6.65 -7.55
C LEU A 77 -23.66 7.90 -6.66
N ALA A 78 -22.63 8.08 -5.84
CA ALA A 78 -22.50 9.27 -4.98
C ALA A 78 -22.23 10.56 -5.75
N GLU A 79 -21.73 10.47 -6.99
CA GLU A 79 -21.50 11.61 -7.87
C GLU A 79 -22.78 12.06 -8.61
N ILE A 80 -23.78 11.18 -8.73
CA ILE A 80 -25.05 11.52 -9.38
C ILE A 80 -25.82 12.53 -8.52
N GLN A 81 -26.28 13.61 -9.16
CA GLN A 81 -27.09 14.64 -8.50
C GLN A 81 -28.56 14.21 -8.43
N THR A 82 -29.25 14.63 -7.37
CA THR A 82 -30.68 14.32 -7.17
C THR A 82 -31.56 14.85 -8.30
N GLU A 83 -31.22 15.99 -8.90
CA GLU A 83 -31.96 16.57 -10.04
C GLU A 83 -31.98 15.62 -11.26
N ASP A 84 -30.85 14.97 -11.52
CA ASP A 84 -30.70 14.03 -12.64
C ASP A 84 -31.48 12.73 -12.37
N LEU A 85 -31.58 12.30 -11.10
CA LEU A 85 -32.43 11.17 -10.70
C LEU A 85 -33.92 11.49 -10.86
N ILE A 86 -34.36 12.70 -10.48
CA ILE A 86 -35.76 13.12 -10.64
C ILE A 86 -36.11 13.20 -12.14
N ALA A 87 -35.24 13.76 -12.96
CA ALA A 87 -35.45 13.83 -14.41
C ALA A 87 -35.50 12.44 -15.06
N TYR A 88 -34.67 11.50 -14.60
CA TYR A 88 -34.72 10.11 -15.06
C TYR A 88 -36.01 9.40 -14.62
N LEU A 89 -36.45 9.62 -13.38
CA LEU A 89 -37.72 9.07 -12.89
C LEU A 89 -38.93 9.61 -13.67
N ASP A 90 -38.93 10.91 -14.00
CA ASP A 90 -39.95 11.56 -14.83
C ASP A 90 -39.98 11.01 -16.26
N ASP A 91 -38.80 10.81 -16.88
CA ASP A 91 -38.68 10.19 -18.21
C ASP A 91 -39.13 8.73 -18.23
N THR A 92 -38.98 8.01 -17.11
CA THR A 92 -39.32 6.58 -17.04
C THR A 92 -40.80 6.26 -16.80
N GLU A 93 -41.70 7.26 -16.74
CA GLU A 93 -43.15 7.11 -16.46
C GLU A 93 -43.48 6.15 -15.29
N MET A 94 -42.55 5.95 -14.36
CA MET A 94 -42.69 5.00 -13.26
C MET A 94 -43.50 5.62 -12.14
N SER A 95 -44.60 4.97 -11.76
CA SER A 95 -45.46 5.44 -10.68
C SER A 95 -44.93 5.02 -9.30
N THR A 96 -45.31 5.76 -8.26
CA THR A 96 -44.97 5.43 -6.86
C THR A 96 -45.48 4.03 -6.47
N ASP A 97 -46.63 3.62 -7.00
CA ASP A 97 -47.22 2.29 -6.78
C ASP A 97 -46.33 1.16 -7.34
N GLU A 98 -45.73 1.36 -8.52
CA GLU A 98 -44.81 0.38 -9.12
C GLU A 98 -43.47 0.29 -8.38
N LEU A 99 -42.98 1.42 -7.85
CA LEU A 99 -41.80 1.44 -6.98
C LEU A 99 -42.03 0.65 -5.70
N LEU A 100 -43.23 0.76 -5.11
CA LEU A 100 -43.60 0.07 -3.88
C LEU A 100 -43.67 -1.45 -4.07
N ASP A 101 -44.07 -1.92 -5.25
CA ASP A 101 -44.10 -3.37 -5.59
C ASP A 101 -42.70 -4.00 -5.62
N HIS A 102 -41.67 -3.19 -5.92
CA HIS A 102 -40.27 -3.62 -5.95
C HIS A 102 -39.51 -3.32 -4.66
N ALA A 103 -40.06 -2.48 -3.78
CA ALA A 103 -39.49 -2.20 -2.48
C ALA A 103 -39.69 -3.42 -1.57
N SER A 104 -38.58 -4.01 -1.12
CA SER A 104 -38.62 -5.12 -0.17
C SER A 104 -38.76 -4.54 1.25
N LEU A 105 -40.00 -4.31 1.68
CA LEU A 105 -40.31 -3.84 3.04
C LEU A 105 -40.45 -5.04 3.98
N ASP A 106 -39.61 -5.10 5.01
CA ASP A 106 -39.72 -6.07 6.09
C ASP A 106 -40.52 -5.50 7.28
N ALA A 107 -40.92 -6.37 8.22
CA ALA A 107 -41.74 -5.95 9.37
C ALA A 107 -41.08 -4.85 10.23
N SER A 108 -39.74 -4.82 10.28
CA SER A 108 -38.99 -3.76 10.95
C SER A 108 -39.14 -2.40 10.26
N ASP A 109 -39.19 -2.38 8.93
CA ASP A 109 -39.29 -1.15 8.15
C ASP A 109 -40.69 -0.56 8.28
N VAL A 110 -41.70 -1.44 8.34
CA VAL A 110 -43.09 -1.05 8.62
C VAL A 110 -43.21 -0.44 10.02
N ASP A 111 -42.59 -1.04 11.03
CA ASP A 111 -42.58 -0.51 12.40
C ASP A 111 -41.87 0.85 12.50
N GLU A 112 -40.81 1.07 11.71
CA GLU A 112 -40.08 2.36 11.67
C GLU A 112 -40.93 3.46 11.03
N ILE A 113 -41.55 3.19 9.87
CA ILE A 113 -42.47 4.10 9.21
C ILE A 113 -43.68 4.40 10.10
N GLU A 114 -44.23 3.38 10.77
CA GLU A 114 -45.35 3.53 11.70
C GLU A 114 -45.00 4.49 12.85
N ASN A 115 -43.80 4.36 13.43
CA ASN A 115 -43.33 5.26 14.48
C ASN A 115 -43.04 6.67 13.96
N GLU A 116 -42.59 6.85 12.72
CA GLU A 116 -42.37 8.17 12.15
C GLU A 116 -43.71 8.89 11.86
N VAL A 117 -44.71 8.16 11.36
CA VAL A 117 -46.04 8.70 11.05
C VAL A 117 -46.86 8.98 12.32
N TYR A 118 -46.93 8.04 13.27
CA TYR A 118 -47.67 8.25 14.53
C TYR A 118 -46.86 9.00 15.60
N GLY A 119 -45.55 9.12 15.44
CA GLY A 119 -44.69 9.97 16.25
C GLY A 119 -44.79 11.45 15.90
N PHE A 120 -45.48 11.79 14.80
CA PHE A 120 -45.92 13.14 14.51
C PHE A 120 -47.03 13.48 15.52
N ASP A 121 -46.71 14.31 16.52
CA ASP A 121 -47.67 14.84 17.48
C ASP A 121 -48.60 15.79 16.72
N LEU A 122 -49.64 15.22 16.09
CA LEU A 122 -50.73 15.96 15.49
C LEU A 122 -51.50 16.60 16.64
N ASP A 123 -51.19 17.85 16.92
CA ASP A 123 -51.93 18.62 17.91
C ASP A 123 -53.41 18.71 17.51
N ASP A 124 -54.29 18.75 18.50
CA ASP A 124 -55.75 18.81 18.29
C ASP A 124 -56.17 19.97 17.34
N GLU A 125 -55.36 21.04 17.24
CA GLU A 125 -55.61 22.19 16.36
C GLU A 125 -55.35 21.83 14.88
N THR A 126 -54.29 21.08 14.56
CA THR A 126 -54.06 20.55 13.21
C THR A 126 -55.10 19.52 12.79
N LEU A 127 -55.60 18.71 13.74
CA LEU A 127 -56.65 17.71 13.49
C LEU A 127 -58.00 18.36 13.16
N ASP A 128 -58.36 19.45 13.86
CA ASP A 128 -59.57 20.22 13.54
C ASP A 128 -59.48 20.85 12.14
N ILE A 129 -58.31 21.41 11.77
CA ILE A 129 -58.09 22.02 10.44
C ILE A 129 -58.24 20.99 9.32
N ILE A 130 -57.64 19.80 9.47
CA ILE A 130 -57.71 18.74 8.44
C ILE A 130 -59.15 18.18 8.34
N THR A 131 -59.85 18.04 9.46
CA THR A 131 -61.22 17.50 9.48
C THR A 131 -62.20 18.45 8.81
N ASP A 132 -62.10 19.76 9.07
CA ASP A 132 -62.92 20.78 8.41
C ASP A 132 -62.65 20.84 6.88
N GLU A 133 -61.41 20.63 6.43
CA GLU A 133 -61.06 20.65 5.01
C GLU A 133 -61.53 19.40 4.25
N ILE A 134 -61.59 18.23 4.91
CA ILE A 134 -62.16 17.00 4.33
C ILE A 134 -63.69 17.10 4.20
N ASP A 135 -64.37 17.69 5.18
CA ASP A 135 -65.82 17.89 5.11
C ASP A 135 -66.22 18.94 4.05
N LEU A 136 -65.41 19.98 3.85
CA LEU A 136 -65.64 20.99 2.79
C LEU A 136 -65.46 20.45 1.37
N ASN A 137 -64.58 19.46 1.16
CA ASN A 137 -64.34 18.86 -0.16
C ASN A 137 -65.36 17.76 -0.55
N ASN A 138 -66.20 17.33 0.40
CA ASN A 138 -67.25 16.31 0.19
C ASN A 138 -68.67 16.90 0.05
N LEU A 139 -68.81 18.21 -0.21
CA LEU A 139 -70.08 18.89 -0.49
C LEU A 139 -70.21 19.34 -1.97
#